data_AF-A0A419DI53-F1
#
_entry.id   AF-A0A419DI53-F1
#
_cell.length_a   1.000
_cell.length_b   1.000
_cell.length_c   1.000
_cell.angle_alpha   90.00
_cell.angle_beta   90.00
_cell.angle_gamma   90.00
#
_symmetry.space_group_name_H-M   'P 1'
#
loop_
_entity.id
_entity.type
_entity.pdbx_description
1 polymer ?
#
loop_
_entity_poly.entity_id
_entity_poly.type
_entity_poly.pdbx_seq_one_letter_code
_entity_poly.pdbx_strand_id
1 'polypeptide(L)'
;MNLIPIALLKPHPKNKEYFPDALPESLWQELVNDIKEEGIINPLIATTDYTVLAGHLRLEAAKQAGLTHVPVVIRDVSADSDEAVELLIKDNLLRRQLSDMQAARLVRVLKEKYGVKHGGYREPKMEKDDGSKRQNVVLKIADVVGMTERQVQRCDKLNDLVPEFQTLVSSGKLGSTAAYELAFLSSETQRQLLDAYGESITGLKQSEAKGLRAGIEAEIRAESERQISGLKEAVARLTEQKDELQIAGGEQERELRKAITDMQEQLRESLPVDKASVLQEELSEKERELVFAQQRASEAENKYRAEANILKKRVKELEEQKLPQPEVIEKIVEKVVYRADPVLGAELEEARNRAASLSQERNFFQERMRDMATDGERKEVKLRELKERVEELERREEILKKSLTRKENRPKSDPAQEEMMSLMKKAREAAIDLSETLSLMLQKYSKEILFITQRKTASDLHDAVDVIAGATSFNLFEVSLETLAMRMGQCFELLESKKPALRVLKGGEKIDGKEKP
;
A
#
# COMPACT_ATOMS: atom_id res chain seq x y z
N MET A 1 63.42 10.09 25.92
CA MET A 1 63.07 10.81 24.69
C MET A 1 64.35 11.32 24.07
N ASN A 2 64.54 11.13 22.78
CA ASN A 2 65.76 11.58 22.09
C ASN A 2 65.42 12.82 21.25
N LEU A 3 66.25 13.85 21.33
CA LEU A 3 66.16 14.99 20.41
C LEU A 3 66.88 14.61 19.13
N ILE A 4 66.15 14.57 18.01
CA ILE A 4 66.68 14.13 16.72
C ILE A 4 66.72 15.33 15.76
N PRO A 5 67.82 15.54 15.03
CA PRO A 5 67.87 16.53 13.96
C PRO A 5 66.77 16.30 12.93
N ILE A 6 66.01 17.35 12.61
CA ILE A 6 64.89 17.26 11.65
C ILE A 6 65.36 16.74 10.28
N ALA A 7 66.60 17.06 9.88
CA ALA A 7 67.18 16.64 8.60
C ALA A 7 67.30 15.11 8.43
N LEU A 8 67.35 14.35 9.53
CA LEU A 8 67.41 12.88 9.48
C LEU A 8 66.03 12.23 9.33
N LEU A 9 64.96 12.94 9.73
CA LEU A 9 63.60 12.40 9.76
C LEU A 9 62.98 12.40 8.37
N LYS A 10 62.54 11.21 7.93
CA LYS A 10 61.89 10.98 6.64
C LYS A 10 60.40 10.75 6.84
N PRO A 11 59.51 11.37 6.03
CA PRO A 11 58.10 11.03 6.08
C PRO A 11 57.90 9.59 5.58
N HIS A 12 56.95 8.87 6.20
CA HIS A 12 56.56 7.54 5.72
C HIS A 12 56.04 7.61 4.28
N PRO A 13 56.47 6.70 3.37
CA PRO A 13 56.10 6.76 1.94
C PRO A 13 54.58 6.69 1.71
N LYS A 14 53.88 5.88 2.51
CA LYS A 14 52.41 5.72 2.42
C LYS A 14 51.59 6.80 3.13
N ASN A 15 52.23 7.79 3.76
CA ASN A 15 51.49 8.83 4.49
C ASN A 15 50.55 9.61 3.55
N LYS A 16 51.04 10.02 2.37
CA LYS A 16 50.22 10.74 1.37
C LYS A 16 49.14 9.88 0.74
N GLU A 17 49.36 8.56 0.67
CA GLU A 17 48.39 7.60 0.13
C GLU A 17 47.18 7.47 1.07
N TYR A 18 47.42 7.33 2.38
CA TYR A 18 46.34 7.17 3.37
C TYR A 18 45.73 8.50 3.82
N PHE A 19 46.50 9.59 3.76
CA PHE A 19 46.09 10.93 4.18
C PHE A 19 46.35 11.94 3.05
N PRO A 20 45.54 11.90 1.97
CA PRO A 20 45.67 12.85 0.87
C PRO A 20 45.17 14.26 1.22
N ASP A 21 44.35 14.38 2.27
CA ASP A 21 43.69 15.62 2.65
C ASP A 21 44.63 16.51 3.48
N ALA A 22 44.80 17.77 3.07
CA ALA A 22 45.57 18.76 3.82
C ALA A 22 44.75 19.36 4.97
N LEU A 23 45.44 19.83 6.02
CA LEU A 23 44.81 20.66 7.04
C LEU A 23 44.37 22.00 6.43
N PRO A 24 43.21 22.55 6.84
CA PRO A 24 42.82 23.91 6.52
C PRO A 24 43.93 24.91 6.92
N GLU A 25 44.17 25.90 6.07
CA GLU A 25 45.28 26.87 6.25
C GLU A 25 45.25 27.55 7.63
N SER A 26 44.07 27.89 8.16
CA SER A 26 43.95 28.50 9.48
C SER A 26 44.48 27.59 10.60
N LEU A 27 44.05 26.32 10.61
CA LEU A 27 44.50 25.32 11.59
C LEU A 27 45.98 24.97 11.41
N TRP A 28 46.47 25.02 10.18
CA TRP A 28 47.89 24.83 9.89
C TRP A 28 48.74 25.95 10.49
N GLN A 29 48.35 27.20 10.30
CA GLN A 29 49.07 28.36 10.86
C GLN A 29 49.02 28.39 12.39
N GLU A 30 47.88 28.02 12.99
CA GLU A 30 47.77 27.83 14.44
C GLU A 30 48.79 26.79 14.93
N LEU A 31 48.83 25.60 14.32
CA LEU A 31 49.78 24.55 14.68
C LEU A 31 51.25 25.00 14.56
N VAL A 32 51.59 25.75 13.50
CA VAL A 32 52.95 26.27 13.29
C VAL A 32 53.32 27.29 14.37
N ASN A 33 52.40 28.19 14.72
CA ASN A 33 52.64 29.19 15.76
C ASN A 33 52.79 28.52 17.14
N ASP A 34 51.92 27.57 17.47
CA ASP A 34 51.98 26.81 18.73
C ASP A 34 53.33 26.07 18.86
N ILE A 35 53.77 25.41 17.79
CA ILE A 35 55.06 24.71 17.77
C ILE A 35 56.24 25.68 17.84
N LYS A 36 56.09 26.91 17.33
CA LYS A 36 57.13 27.93 17.42
C LYS A 36 57.24 28.50 18.83
N GLU A 37 56.13 28.66 19.55
CA GLU A 37 56.09 29.22 20.90
C GLU A 37 56.43 28.18 21.98
N GLU A 38 55.80 27.01 21.93
CA GLU A 38 55.91 25.98 22.96
C GLU A 38 56.79 24.79 22.57
N GLY A 39 57.19 24.70 21.29
CA GLY A 39 57.88 23.53 20.77
C GLY A 39 56.96 22.32 20.59
N ILE A 40 57.56 21.15 20.40
CA ILE A 40 56.79 19.90 20.32
C ILE A 40 56.69 19.29 21.71
N ILE A 41 55.50 19.37 22.31
CA ILE A 41 55.22 18.76 23.62
C ILE A 41 55.10 17.23 23.52
N ASN A 42 54.26 16.77 22.59
CA ASN A 42 54.07 15.35 22.33
C ASN A 42 55.13 14.89 21.32
N PRO A 43 56.02 13.94 21.65
CA PRO A 43 57.08 13.52 20.75
C PRO A 43 56.53 12.85 19.48
N LEU A 44 57.31 12.87 18.41
CA LEU A 44 57.05 12.06 17.21
C LEU A 44 57.38 10.59 17.47
N ILE A 45 56.84 9.69 16.65
CA ILE A 45 57.22 8.28 16.65
C ILE A 45 57.89 8.00 15.32
N ALA A 46 59.09 7.42 15.35
CA ALA A 46 59.83 7.02 14.15
C ALA A 46 60.44 5.64 14.32
N THR A 47 60.74 4.99 13.21
CA THR A 47 61.50 3.73 13.15
C THR A 47 62.98 3.96 13.43
N THR A 48 63.75 2.87 13.54
CA THR A 48 65.23 2.91 13.70
C THR A 48 65.95 3.55 12.51
N ASP A 49 65.36 3.52 11.30
CA ASP A 49 65.85 4.21 10.10
C ASP A 49 65.35 5.67 9.97
N TYR A 50 64.79 6.22 11.04
CA TYR A 50 64.26 7.59 11.13
C TYR A 50 63.07 7.88 10.20
N THR A 51 62.33 6.84 9.81
CA THR A 51 61.06 6.99 9.10
C THR A 51 59.94 7.30 10.10
N VAL A 52 59.28 8.44 9.96
CA VAL A 52 58.24 8.91 10.89
C VAL A 52 56.97 8.08 10.70
N LEU A 53 56.54 7.40 11.76
CA LEU A 53 55.30 6.62 11.82
C LEU A 53 54.12 7.45 12.32
N ALA A 54 54.35 8.42 13.22
CA ALA A 54 53.32 9.31 13.73
C ALA A 54 53.86 10.72 13.98
N GLY A 55 53.02 11.73 13.72
CA GLY A 55 53.37 13.14 13.89
C GLY A 55 53.89 13.85 12.64
N HIS A 56 53.56 13.39 11.42
CA HIS A 56 54.01 14.01 10.16
C HIS A 56 53.71 15.51 10.06
N LEU A 57 52.52 15.93 10.48
CA LEU A 57 52.14 17.34 10.49
C LEU A 57 52.94 18.16 11.52
N ARG A 58 53.28 17.56 12.68
CA ARG A 58 54.19 18.18 13.66
C ARG A 58 55.61 18.32 13.09
N LEU A 59 56.07 17.32 12.33
CA LEU A 59 57.37 17.40 11.63
C LEU A 59 57.38 18.54 10.61
N GLU A 60 56.35 18.63 9.79
CA GLU A 60 56.22 19.66 8.76
C GLU A 60 56.08 21.06 9.38
N ALA A 61 55.27 21.20 10.43
CA ALA A 61 55.12 22.46 11.14
C ALA A 61 56.40 22.87 11.87
N ALA A 62 57.15 21.92 12.46
CA ALA A 62 58.45 22.20 13.06
C ALA A 62 59.51 22.64 12.03
N LYS A 63 59.47 22.10 10.81
CA LYS A 63 60.29 22.58 9.69
C LYS A 63 59.97 24.04 9.35
N GLN A 64 58.68 24.37 9.27
CA GLN A 64 58.23 25.73 8.97
C GLN A 64 58.52 26.72 10.11
N ALA A 65 58.41 26.28 11.37
CA ALA A 65 58.74 27.06 12.56
C ALA A 65 60.26 27.30 12.74
N GLY A 66 61.11 26.62 11.95
CA GLY A 66 62.56 26.79 11.99
C GLY A 66 63.25 26.02 13.12
N LEU A 67 62.61 25.00 13.69
CA LEU A 67 63.24 24.14 14.70
C LEU A 67 64.35 23.29 14.05
N THR A 68 65.43 23.04 14.79
CA THR A 68 66.54 22.20 14.30
C THR A 68 66.47 20.76 14.81
N HIS A 69 65.91 20.58 16.01
CA HIS A 69 65.76 19.30 16.69
C HIS A 69 64.35 19.15 17.21
N VAL A 70 63.85 17.91 17.20
CA VAL A 70 62.51 17.57 17.69
C VAL A 70 62.56 16.34 18.60
N PRO A 71 61.70 16.25 19.62
CA PRO A 71 61.64 15.08 20.49
C PRO A 71 60.98 13.91 19.74
N VAL A 72 61.67 12.77 19.71
CA VAL A 72 61.23 11.57 19.01
C VAL A 72 61.39 10.34 19.89
N VAL A 73 60.43 9.42 19.77
CA VAL A 73 60.48 8.06 20.31
C VAL A 73 60.79 7.11 19.16
N ILE A 74 61.91 6.39 19.26
CA ILE A 74 62.31 5.37 18.29
C ILE A 74 61.61 4.05 18.64
N ARG A 75 60.99 3.42 17.64
CA ARG A 75 60.39 2.09 17.72
C ARG A 75 61.18 1.13 16.83
N ASP A 76 61.44 -0.06 17.35
CA ASP A 76 62.12 -1.13 16.61
C ASP A 76 61.10 -1.88 15.73
N VAL A 77 60.67 -1.22 14.66
CA VAL A 77 59.66 -1.71 13.72
C VAL A 77 60.12 -1.32 12.32
N SER A 78 60.04 -2.23 11.36
CA SER A 78 60.32 -1.91 9.95
C SER A 78 59.23 -1.01 9.37
N ALA A 79 59.62 0.03 8.63
CA ALA A 79 58.69 0.96 7.98
C ALA A 79 57.66 0.26 7.08
N ASP A 80 58.05 -0.85 6.43
CA ASP A 80 57.15 -1.60 5.53
C ASP A 80 56.25 -2.63 6.24
N SER A 81 56.43 -2.81 7.56
CA SER A 81 55.68 -3.79 8.32
C SER A 81 54.21 -3.40 8.54
N ASP A 82 53.36 -4.39 8.80
CA ASP A 82 51.96 -4.14 9.11
C ASP A 82 51.78 -3.38 10.44
N GLU A 83 52.68 -3.59 11.40
CA GLU A 83 52.70 -2.84 12.67
C GLU A 83 52.98 -1.35 12.44
N ALA A 84 53.89 -1.00 11.53
CA ALA A 84 54.17 0.39 11.17
C ALA A 84 52.95 1.07 10.52
N VAL A 85 52.25 0.37 9.62
CA VAL A 85 51.01 0.88 9.00
C VAL A 85 49.88 1.01 10.01
N GLU A 86 49.75 0.05 10.93
CA GLU A 86 48.76 0.09 12.01
C GLU A 86 48.97 1.30 12.92
N LEU A 87 50.21 1.56 13.34
CA LEU A 87 50.57 2.74 14.12
C LEU A 87 50.28 4.05 13.39
N LEU A 88 50.61 4.09 12.08
CA LEU A 88 50.35 5.24 11.21
C LEU A 88 48.85 5.57 11.11
N ILE A 89 48.00 4.54 10.97
CA ILE A 89 46.54 4.71 10.88
C ILE A 89 45.93 5.04 12.24
N LYS A 90 46.37 4.37 13.31
CA LYS A 90 45.86 4.52 14.66
C LYS A 90 46.01 5.95 15.21
N ASP A 91 47.20 6.56 15.06
CA ASP A 91 47.44 7.94 15.54
C ASP A 91 46.49 8.92 14.85
N ASN A 92 46.20 8.70 13.57
CA ASN A 92 45.26 9.53 12.83
C ASN A 92 43.82 9.28 13.27
N LEU A 93 43.36 8.02 13.35
CA LEU A 93 41.99 7.67 13.75
C LEU A 93 41.59 8.17 15.16
N LEU A 94 42.54 8.29 16.07
CA LEU A 94 42.31 8.83 17.41
C LEU A 94 42.15 10.37 17.43
N ARG A 95 42.36 11.06 16.30
CA ARG A 95 42.14 12.51 16.21
C ARG A 95 40.65 12.83 16.17
N ARG A 96 40.24 13.77 17.02
CA ARG A 96 38.83 14.22 17.13
C ARG A 96 38.26 14.89 15.86
N GLN A 97 39.08 15.23 14.87
CA GLN A 97 38.70 16.07 13.71
C GLN A 97 38.63 15.31 12.37
N LEU A 98 38.68 13.97 12.36
CA LEU A 98 38.48 13.21 11.13
C LEU A 98 37.03 13.26 10.66
N SER A 99 36.82 13.50 9.37
CA SER A 99 35.53 13.29 8.74
C SER A 99 35.15 11.81 8.71
N ASP A 100 33.85 11.51 8.70
CA ASP A 100 33.34 10.13 8.67
C ASP A 100 33.87 9.34 7.45
N MET A 101 34.04 9.99 6.30
CA MET A 101 34.61 9.35 5.11
C MET A 101 36.13 9.11 5.20
N GLN A 102 36.88 9.97 5.90
CA GLN A 102 38.30 9.70 6.14
C GLN A 102 38.46 8.48 7.07
N ALA A 103 37.65 8.40 8.14
CA ALA A 103 37.62 7.24 9.01
C ALA A 103 37.23 5.96 8.24
N ALA A 104 36.23 6.04 7.35
CA ALA A 104 35.81 4.96 6.46
C ALA A 104 36.97 4.39 5.63
N ARG A 105 37.76 5.27 4.96
CA ARG A 105 38.91 4.86 4.16
C ARG A 105 39.99 4.16 4.99
N LEU A 106 40.28 4.67 6.18
CA LEU A 106 41.31 4.10 7.05
C LEU A 106 40.90 2.73 7.61
N VAL A 107 39.63 2.57 7.99
CA VAL A 107 39.08 1.28 8.39
C VAL A 107 39.18 0.26 7.24
N ARG A 108 38.95 0.70 6.00
CA ARG A 108 39.10 -0.15 4.81
C ARG A 108 40.52 -0.67 4.64
N VAL A 109 41.51 0.22 4.76
CA VAL A 109 42.93 -0.13 4.67
C VAL A 109 43.30 -1.15 5.75
N LEU A 110 42.89 -0.93 7.01
CA LEU A 110 43.14 -1.89 8.10
C LEU A 110 42.50 -3.25 7.83
N LYS A 111 41.28 -3.27 7.31
CA LYS A 111 40.57 -4.50 6.97
C LYS A 111 41.29 -5.31 5.88
N GLU A 112 41.77 -4.64 4.84
CA GLU A 112 42.54 -5.26 3.76
C GLU A 112 43.89 -5.79 4.25
N LYS A 113 44.52 -5.05 5.17
CA LYS A 113 45.78 -5.44 5.82
C LYS A 113 45.64 -6.68 6.70
N TYR A 114 44.54 -6.81 7.44
CA TYR A 114 44.25 -8.03 8.21
C TYR A 114 43.73 -9.19 7.35
N GLY A 115 43.86 -9.13 6.02
CA GLY A 115 43.59 -10.24 5.11
C GLY A 115 42.16 -10.32 4.59
N VAL A 116 41.35 -9.27 4.74
CA VAL A 116 39.98 -9.23 4.21
C VAL A 116 39.93 -8.35 2.96
N LYS A 117 40.11 -8.94 1.78
CA LYS A 117 39.90 -8.26 0.49
C LYS A 117 38.41 -8.29 0.08
N HIS A 118 37.97 -7.31 -0.71
CA HIS A 118 36.60 -7.15 -1.22
C HIS A 118 35.99 -8.47 -1.74
N GLY A 119 34.73 -8.72 -1.39
CA GLY A 119 33.87 -9.72 -2.05
C GLY A 119 33.80 -11.07 -1.35
N GLY A 120 32.83 -11.20 -0.43
CA GLY A 120 32.46 -12.46 0.20
C GLY A 120 33.39 -12.85 1.34
N TYR A 121 32.80 -13.13 2.50
CA TYR A 121 33.44 -13.95 3.52
C TYR A 121 33.67 -15.35 2.93
N ARG A 122 34.74 -15.54 2.16
CA ARG A 122 35.34 -16.86 1.98
C ARG A 122 36.37 -16.97 3.08
N GLU A 123 36.03 -17.73 4.11
CA GLU A 123 37.01 -18.24 5.06
C GLU A 123 38.21 -18.73 4.24
N PRO A 124 39.43 -18.20 4.48
CA PRO A 124 40.61 -18.86 4.01
C PRO A 124 40.56 -20.29 4.55
N LYS A 125 40.66 -21.29 3.68
CA LYS A 125 41.12 -22.61 4.12
C LYS A 125 42.59 -22.42 4.54
N MET A 126 42.80 -21.92 5.74
CA MET A 126 44.10 -21.93 6.41
C MET A 126 44.04 -22.91 7.57
N GLU A 127 45.18 -23.57 7.74
CA GLU A 127 45.35 -24.81 8.47
C GLU A 127 44.81 -24.76 9.89
N LYS A 128 44.33 -25.93 10.33
CA LYS A 128 43.79 -26.16 11.67
C LYS A 128 44.89 -25.86 12.69
N ASP A 129 44.77 -24.74 13.38
CA ASP A 129 45.58 -24.47 14.56
C ASP A 129 44.70 -24.25 15.80
N ASP A 130 45.28 -24.66 16.91
CA ASP A 130 44.70 -25.10 18.17
C ASP A 130 43.95 -24.02 18.96
N GLY A 131 42.67 -24.29 19.23
CA GLY A 131 41.98 -23.96 20.50
C GLY A 131 41.79 -22.49 20.92
N SER A 132 42.42 -21.52 20.27
CA SER A 132 42.46 -20.13 20.70
C SER A 132 41.48 -19.29 19.90
N LYS A 133 40.55 -18.63 20.60
CA LYS A 133 39.45 -17.79 20.09
C LYS A 133 39.81 -17.08 18.77
N ARG A 134 39.17 -17.52 17.67
CA ARG A 134 39.14 -16.82 16.39
C ARG A 134 38.71 -15.38 16.62
N GLN A 135 39.65 -14.43 16.62
CA GLN A 135 39.33 -13.03 16.85
C GLN A 135 38.77 -12.44 15.56
N ASN A 136 37.51 -12.00 15.60
CA ASN A 136 36.84 -11.32 14.49
C ASN A 136 37.69 -10.10 14.07
N VAL A 137 38.03 -9.99 12.78
CA VAL A 137 38.85 -8.88 12.24
C VAL A 137 38.26 -7.52 12.60
N VAL A 138 36.92 -7.40 12.62
CA VAL A 138 36.22 -6.18 13.01
C VAL A 138 36.49 -5.84 14.49
N LEU A 139 36.52 -6.84 15.38
CA LEU A 139 36.86 -6.65 16.79
C LEU A 139 38.33 -6.24 16.95
N LYS A 140 39.24 -6.86 16.19
CA LYS A 140 40.65 -6.46 16.20
C LYS A 140 40.82 -5.00 15.79
N ILE A 141 40.17 -4.56 14.71
CA ILE A 141 40.20 -3.16 14.27
C ILE A 141 39.61 -2.26 15.36
N ALA A 142 38.46 -2.61 15.92
CA ALA A 142 37.79 -1.88 16.99
C ALA A 142 38.72 -1.65 18.20
N ASP A 143 39.41 -2.70 18.66
CA ASP A 143 40.36 -2.65 19.77
C ASP A 143 41.56 -1.76 19.46
N VAL A 144 42.12 -1.88 18.25
CA VAL A 144 43.30 -1.12 17.83
C VAL A 144 43.02 0.37 17.75
N VAL A 145 41.88 0.75 17.18
CA VAL A 145 41.53 2.14 16.85
C VAL A 145 40.64 2.80 17.91
N GLY A 146 40.25 2.06 18.96
CA GLY A 146 39.42 2.58 20.06
C GLY A 146 37.97 2.87 19.64
N MET A 147 37.44 2.12 18.67
CA MET A 147 36.07 2.24 18.19
C MET A 147 35.22 1.07 18.67
N THR A 148 33.90 1.23 18.68
CA THR A 148 32.98 0.10 18.83
C THR A 148 32.91 -0.72 17.53
N GLU A 149 32.56 -2.00 17.63
CA GLU A 149 32.34 -2.86 16.46
C GLU A 149 31.35 -2.23 15.46
N ARG A 150 30.28 -1.59 15.96
CA ARG A 150 29.28 -0.89 15.13
C ARG A 150 29.86 0.28 14.37
N GLN A 151 30.77 1.05 14.98
CA GLN A 151 31.44 2.16 14.30
C GLN A 151 32.37 1.66 13.19
N VAL A 152 33.11 0.58 13.44
CA VAL A 152 33.97 -0.04 12.42
C VAL A 152 33.13 -0.56 11.26
N GLN A 153 32.06 -1.30 11.53
CA GLN A 153 31.15 -1.80 10.49
C GLN A 153 30.53 -0.66 9.68
N ARG A 154 30.11 0.42 10.35
CA ARG A 154 29.57 1.61 9.68
C ARG A 154 30.61 2.24 8.75
N CYS A 155 31.81 2.51 9.26
CA CYS A 155 32.90 3.10 8.51
C CYS A 155 33.27 2.24 7.29
N ASP A 156 33.43 0.94 7.48
CA ASP A 156 33.69 0.01 6.37
C ASP A 156 32.58 0.07 5.31
N LYS A 157 31.32 0.07 5.75
CA LYS A 157 30.16 0.07 4.85
C LYS A 157 29.98 1.38 4.08
N LEU A 158 30.38 2.52 4.63
CA LEU A 158 30.35 3.81 3.91
C LEU A 158 31.23 3.82 2.65
N ASN A 159 32.24 2.95 2.56
CA ASN A 159 33.05 2.83 1.33
C ASN A 159 32.29 2.21 0.15
N ASP A 160 31.13 1.57 0.39
CA ASP A 160 30.26 1.02 -0.66
C ASP A 160 29.33 2.08 -1.28
N LEU A 161 29.38 3.33 -0.79
CA LEU A 161 28.61 4.43 -1.35
C LEU A 161 29.19 4.90 -2.69
N VAL A 162 28.33 5.35 -3.59
CA VAL A 162 28.76 6.06 -4.81
C VAL A 162 29.44 7.39 -4.47
N PRO A 163 30.38 7.89 -5.31
CA PRO A 163 31.20 9.07 -5.02
C PRO A 163 30.40 10.32 -4.61
N GLU A 164 29.21 10.49 -5.18
CA GLU A 164 28.29 11.59 -4.90
C GLU A 164 27.79 11.53 -3.45
N PHE A 165 27.38 10.34 -2.98
CA PHE A 165 27.02 10.13 -1.58
C PHE A 165 28.21 10.30 -0.64
N GLN A 166 29.39 9.79 -1.03
CA GLN A 166 30.61 10.00 -0.24
C GLN A 166 30.91 11.48 -0.03
N THR A 167 30.71 12.31 -1.07
CA THR A 167 30.89 13.77 -1.01
C THR A 167 29.86 14.45 -0.10
N LEU A 168 28.61 13.97 -0.11
CA LEU A 168 27.57 14.48 0.80
C LEU A 168 27.88 14.14 2.27
N VAL A 169 28.44 12.96 2.54
CA VAL A 169 28.88 12.57 3.88
C VAL A 169 30.12 13.37 4.31
N SER A 170 31.12 13.52 3.44
CA SER A 170 32.35 14.26 3.77
C SER A 170 32.09 15.73 4.04
N SER A 171 31.13 16.34 3.34
CA SER A 171 30.70 17.72 3.58
C SER A 171 29.74 17.89 4.76
N GLY A 172 29.33 16.79 5.42
CA GLY A 172 28.39 16.82 6.54
C GLY A 172 26.93 17.08 6.14
N LYS A 173 26.63 17.21 4.84
CA LYS A 173 25.26 17.39 4.33
C LYS A 173 24.39 16.14 4.50
N LEU A 174 25.00 14.96 4.59
CA LEU A 174 24.34 13.69 4.89
C LEU A 174 25.02 13.04 6.11
N GLY A 175 24.23 12.78 7.16
CA GLY A 175 24.75 12.12 8.37
C GLY A 175 25.21 10.68 8.08
N SER A 176 26.34 10.27 8.64
CA SER A 176 26.91 8.93 8.41
C SER A 176 26.01 7.77 8.82
N THR A 177 25.11 7.96 9.79
CA THR A 177 24.12 6.94 10.18
C THR A 177 23.04 6.74 9.13
N ALA A 178 22.60 7.80 8.43
CA ALA A 178 21.67 7.69 7.32
C ALA A 178 22.35 7.12 6.08
N ALA A 179 23.55 7.63 5.77
CA ALA A 179 24.36 7.15 4.66
C ALA A 179 24.70 5.65 4.79
N TYR A 180 24.93 5.17 6.02
CA TYR A 180 25.10 3.75 6.29
C TYR A 180 23.93 2.89 5.80
N GLU A 181 22.69 3.33 6.01
CA GLU A 181 21.52 2.57 5.56
C GLU A 181 21.46 2.55 4.02
N LEU A 182 21.77 3.67 3.37
CA LEU A 182 21.79 3.78 1.91
C LEU A 182 22.90 2.94 1.25
N ALA A 183 24.03 2.75 1.94
CA ALA A 183 25.16 1.96 1.45
C ALA A 183 24.85 0.45 1.27
N PHE A 184 23.73 -0.03 1.79
CA PHE A 184 23.26 -1.40 1.52
C PHE A 184 22.60 -1.55 0.16
N LEU A 185 22.13 -0.44 -0.43
CA LEU A 185 21.57 -0.43 -1.77
C LEU A 185 22.67 -0.63 -2.81
N SER A 186 22.31 -1.20 -3.96
CA SER A 186 23.24 -1.33 -5.09
C SER A 186 23.70 0.04 -5.60
N SER A 187 24.86 0.13 -6.23
CA SER A 187 25.35 1.39 -6.80
C SER A 187 24.39 2.00 -7.83
N GLU A 188 23.67 1.16 -8.60
CA GLU A 188 22.61 1.57 -9.53
C GLU A 188 21.48 2.26 -8.77
N THR A 189 20.94 1.59 -7.75
CA THR A 189 19.85 2.10 -6.92
C THR A 189 20.25 3.37 -6.19
N GLN A 190 21.49 3.46 -5.73
CA GLN A 190 22.02 4.67 -5.08
C GLN A 190 22.03 5.88 -6.04
N ARG A 191 22.43 5.69 -7.30
CA ARG A 191 22.40 6.76 -8.32
C ARG A 191 20.97 7.20 -8.63
N GLN A 192 20.09 6.24 -8.88
CA GLN A 192 18.67 6.51 -9.11
C GLN A 192 18.03 7.28 -7.95
N LEU A 193 18.44 6.95 -6.71
CA LEU A 193 17.96 7.63 -5.51
C LEU A 193 18.47 9.07 -5.43
N LEU A 194 19.70 9.35 -5.86
CA LEU A 194 20.22 10.71 -5.98
C LEU A 194 19.47 11.51 -7.06
N ASP A 195 19.21 10.90 -8.20
CA ASP A 195 18.48 11.54 -9.31
C ASP A 195 17.04 11.90 -8.88
N ALA A 196 16.38 11.00 -8.16
CA ALA A 196 15.01 11.22 -7.69
C ALA A 196 14.91 12.19 -6.50
N TYR A 197 15.82 12.14 -5.52
CA TYR A 197 15.77 13.03 -4.34
C TYR A 197 16.41 14.41 -4.58
N GLY A 198 17.39 14.51 -5.48
CA GLY A 198 18.20 15.72 -5.66
C GLY A 198 18.76 16.25 -4.33
N GLU A 199 18.59 17.56 -4.08
CA GLU A 199 19.04 18.21 -2.84
C GLU A 199 18.27 17.78 -1.58
N SER A 200 17.06 17.23 -1.74
CA SER A 200 16.21 16.81 -0.60
C SER A 200 16.78 15.63 0.18
N ILE A 201 17.80 14.97 -0.37
CA ILE A 201 18.52 13.91 0.33
C ILE A 201 19.39 14.43 1.49
N THR A 202 19.68 15.73 1.49
CA THR A 202 20.46 16.36 2.53
C THR A 202 19.66 16.40 3.84
N GLY A 203 20.34 16.17 4.97
CA GLY A 203 19.71 16.16 6.31
C GLY A 203 18.79 14.97 6.59
N LEU A 204 18.75 13.95 5.72
CA LEU A 204 17.91 12.77 5.88
C LEU A 204 18.28 11.99 7.16
N LYS A 205 17.28 11.65 7.98
CA LYS A 205 17.49 10.95 9.27
C LYS A 205 17.70 9.46 9.06
N GLN A 206 18.39 8.79 10.00
CA GLN A 206 18.62 7.34 9.92
C GLN A 206 17.31 6.54 9.79
N SER A 207 16.26 6.89 10.54
CA SER A 207 14.97 6.20 10.46
C SER A 207 14.33 6.32 9.08
N GLU A 208 14.45 7.49 8.45
CA GLU A 208 13.94 7.75 7.10
C GLU A 208 14.75 6.97 6.07
N ALA A 209 16.09 6.96 6.18
CA ALA A 209 16.97 6.19 5.29
C ALA A 209 16.67 4.69 5.37
N LYS A 210 16.43 4.19 6.59
CA LYS A 210 16.07 2.80 6.84
C LYS A 210 14.71 2.45 6.23
N GLY A 211 13.71 3.32 6.40
CA GLY A 211 12.39 3.14 5.79
C GLY A 211 12.45 3.15 4.27
N LEU A 212 13.21 4.09 3.70
CA LEU A 212 13.45 4.22 2.27
C LEU A 212 14.11 2.96 1.70
N ARG A 213 15.20 2.49 2.32
CA ARG A 213 15.85 1.22 1.92
C ARG A 213 14.85 0.07 1.94
N ALA A 214 14.13 -0.11 3.05
CA ALA A 214 13.20 -1.22 3.20
C ALA A 214 12.07 -1.18 2.14
N GLY A 215 11.56 0.00 1.82
CA GLY A 215 10.55 0.19 0.78
C GLY A 215 11.08 -0.18 -0.61
N ILE A 216 12.27 0.31 -0.97
CA ILE A 216 12.90 0.02 -2.26
C ILE A 216 13.20 -1.48 -2.39
N GLU A 217 13.80 -2.10 -1.38
CA GLU A 217 14.10 -3.54 -1.39
C GLU A 217 12.84 -4.41 -1.48
N ALA A 218 11.76 -4.00 -0.80
CA ALA A 218 10.50 -4.72 -0.84
C ALA A 218 9.85 -4.63 -2.24
N GLU A 219 9.85 -3.45 -2.85
CA GLU A 219 9.28 -3.29 -4.20
C GLU A 219 10.14 -3.96 -5.27
N ILE A 220 11.48 -3.92 -5.14
CA ILE A 220 12.40 -4.69 -6.00
C ILE A 220 12.07 -6.19 -5.94
N ARG A 221 11.85 -6.72 -4.73
CA ARG A 221 11.49 -8.12 -4.54
C ARG A 221 10.13 -8.43 -5.17
N ALA A 222 9.11 -7.62 -4.89
CA ALA A 222 7.76 -7.81 -5.41
C ALA A 222 7.73 -7.75 -6.94
N GLU A 223 8.46 -6.83 -7.57
CA GLU A 223 8.52 -6.70 -9.02
C GLU A 223 9.25 -7.88 -9.67
N SER A 224 10.34 -8.35 -9.06
CA SER A 224 11.05 -9.55 -9.51
C SER A 224 10.13 -10.79 -9.44
N GLU A 225 9.37 -10.94 -8.36
CA GLU A 225 8.39 -12.02 -8.19
C GLU A 225 7.27 -11.95 -9.25
N ARG A 226 6.74 -10.75 -9.55
CA ARG A 226 5.74 -10.56 -10.61
C ARG A 226 6.27 -10.95 -11.99
N GLN A 227 7.49 -10.52 -12.33
CA GLN A 227 8.12 -10.87 -13.60
C GLN A 227 8.33 -12.38 -13.73
N ILE A 228 8.82 -13.02 -12.67
CA ILE A 228 9.00 -14.48 -12.62
C ILE A 228 7.65 -15.19 -12.77
N SER A 229 6.59 -14.74 -12.08
CA SER A 229 5.25 -15.31 -12.20
C SER A 229 4.70 -15.21 -13.62
N GLY A 230 4.76 -14.02 -14.23
CA GLY A 230 4.29 -13.79 -15.60
C GLY A 230 5.02 -14.64 -16.63
N LEU A 231 6.34 -14.81 -16.48
CA LEU A 231 7.12 -15.70 -17.34
C LEU A 231 6.79 -17.18 -17.12
N LYS A 232 6.55 -17.61 -15.87
CA LYS A 232 6.12 -18.99 -15.56
C LYS A 232 4.74 -19.29 -16.16
N GLU A 233 3.81 -18.34 -16.11
CA GLU A 233 2.51 -18.45 -16.78
C GLU A 233 2.65 -18.54 -18.30
N ALA A 234 3.50 -17.71 -18.91
CA ALA A 234 3.77 -17.77 -20.34
C ALA A 234 4.37 -19.13 -20.76
N VAL A 235 5.30 -19.68 -19.96
CA VAL A 235 5.84 -21.02 -20.16
C VAL A 235 4.75 -22.09 -20.06
N ALA A 236 3.85 -21.98 -19.09
CA ALA A 236 2.74 -22.92 -18.94
C ALA A 236 1.82 -22.90 -20.16
N ARG A 237 1.43 -21.72 -20.65
CA ARG A 237 0.60 -21.57 -21.87
C ARG A 237 1.26 -22.17 -23.10
N LEU A 238 2.56 -21.93 -23.31
CA LEU A 238 3.28 -22.52 -24.44
C LEU A 238 3.37 -24.04 -24.33
N THR A 239 3.48 -24.57 -23.11
CA THR A 239 3.51 -26.02 -22.87
C THR A 239 2.15 -26.65 -23.15
N GLU A 240 1.06 -26.01 -22.71
CA GLU A 240 -0.31 -26.44 -23.00
C GLU A 240 -0.60 -26.45 -24.51
N GLN A 241 -0.26 -25.37 -25.23
CA GLN A 241 -0.40 -25.33 -26.70
C GLN A 241 0.43 -26.41 -27.40
N LYS A 242 1.62 -26.71 -26.87
CA LYS A 242 2.47 -27.79 -27.39
C LYS A 242 1.80 -29.15 -27.22
N ASP A 243 1.19 -29.40 -26.06
CA ASP A 243 0.50 -30.65 -25.76
C ASP A 243 -0.80 -30.81 -26.56
N GLU A 244 -1.58 -29.73 -26.74
CA GLU A 244 -2.78 -29.71 -27.60
C GLU A 244 -2.44 -30.08 -29.06
N LEU A 245 -1.39 -29.47 -29.62
CA LEU A 245 -0.93 -29.77 -30.98
C LEU A 245 -0.39 -31.19 -31.12
N GLN A 246 0.25 -31.71 -30.07
CA GLN A 246 0.72 -33.09 -30.03
C GLN A 246 -0.46 -34.08 -30.06
N ILE A 247 -1.53 -33.79 -29.31
CA ILE A 247 -2.76 -34.61 -29.32
C ILE A 247 -3.41 -34.54 -30.71
N ALA A 248 -3.66 -33.34 -31.24
CA ALA A 248 -4.30 -33.15 -32.54
C ALA A 248 -3.50 -33.80 -33.69
N GLY A 249 -2.17 -33.62 -33.68
CA GLY A 249 -1.28 -34.26 -34.64
C GLY A 249 -1.31 -35.79 -34.54
N GLY A 250 -1.36 -36.34 -33.34
CA GLY A 250 -1.47 -37.78 -33.10
C GLY A 250 -2.82 -38.38 -33.53
N GLU A 251 -3.92 -37.64 -33.37
CA GLU A 251 -5.24 -38.03 -33.87
C GLU A 251 -5.28 -38.07 -35.39
N GLN A 252 -4.82 -37.01 -36.05
CA GLN A 252 -4.73 -36.96 -37.52
C GLN A 252 -3.82 -38.07 -38.08
N GLU A 253 -2.70 -38.35 -37.40
CA GLU A 253 -1.80 -39.44 -37.78
C GLU A 253 -2.49 -40.81 -37.68
N ARG A 254 -3.28 -41.05 -36.62
CA ARG A 254 -4.03 -42.30 -36.45
C ARG A 254 -5.10 -42.47 -37.52
N GLU A 255 -5.83 -41.41 -37.86
CA GLU A 255 -6.85 -41.43 -38.91
C GLU A 255 -6.23 -41.76 -40.28
N LEU A 256 -5.14 -41.10 -40.65
CA LEU A 256 -4.43 -41.34 -41.90
C LEU A 256 -3.84 -42.76 -41.95
N ARG A 257 -3.23 -43.24 -40.86
CA ARG A 257 -2.73 -44.62 -40.77
C ARG A 257 -3.84 -45.65 -40.93
N LYS A 258 -5.01 -45.41 -40.33
CA LYS A 258 -6.17 -46.30 -40.48
C LYS A 258 -6.65 -46.32 -41.92
N ALA A 259 -6.84 -45.16 -42.55
CA ALA A 259 -7.24 -45.07 -43.96
C ALA A 259 -6.26 -45.77 -44.91
N ILE A 260 -4.94 -45.60 -44.68
CA ILE A 260 -3.89 -46.32 -45.43
C ILE A 260 -4.04 -47.83 -45.25
N THR A 261 -4.26 -48.30 -44.02
CA THR A 261 -4.42 -49.74 -43.73
C THR A 261 -5.67 -50.32 -44.42
N ASP A 262 -6.80 -49.62 -44.31
CA ASP A 262 -8.07 -50.02 -44.93
C ASP A 262 -7.93 -50.10 -46.47
N MET A 263 -7.27 -49.13 -47.10
CA MET A 263 -7.01 -49.14 -48.55
C MET A 263 -6.03 -50.25 -48.97
N GLN A 264 -4.99 -50.53 -48.17
CA GLN A 264 -4.08 -51.65 -48.42
C GLN A 264 -4.80 -53.00 -48.34
N GLU A 265 -5.76 -53.14 -47.42
CA GLU A 265 -6.59 -54.34 -47.28
C GLU A 265 -7.53 -54.50 -48.47
N GLN A 266 -8.21 -53.43 -48.89
CA GLN A 266 -9.02 -53.42 -50.12
C GLN A 266 -8.19 -53.86 -51.34
N LEU A 267 -6.97 -53.34 -51.49
CA LEU A 267 -6.09 -53.71 -52.60
C LEU A 267 -5.73 -55.22 -52.61
N ARG A 268 -5.73 -55.88 -51.44
CA ARG A 268 -5.48 -57.32 -51.30
C ARG A 268 -6.69 -58.18 -51.66
N GLU A 269 -7.92 -57.67 -51.54
CA GLU A 269 -9.18 -58.42 -51.79
C GLU A 269 -9.51 -58.64 -53.29
N SER A 270 -8.53 -58.55 -54.19
CA SER A 270 -8.68 -58.80 -55.64
C SER A 270 -9.70 -57.89 -56.33
N LEU A 271 -9.33 -56.62 -56.55
CA LEU A 271 -10.08 -55.69 -57.39
C LEU A 271 -9.79 -55.85 -58.89
N PRO A 272 -10.73 -55.44 -59.78
CA PRO A 272 -10.46 -55.23 -61.20
C PRO A 272 -9.28 -54.26 -61.42
N VAL A 273 -8.45 -54.51 -62.44
CA VAL A 273 -7.21 -53.77 -62.74
C VAL A 273 -7.41 -52.24 -62.78
N ASP A 274 -8.48 -51.78 -63.41
CA ASP A 274 -8.77 -50.34 -63.53
C ASP A 274 -9.04 -49.69 -62.17
N LYS A 275 -9.76 -50.37 -61.27
CA LYS A 275 -10.04 -49.88 -59.92
C LYS A 275 -8.83 -49.97 -59.00
N ALA A 276 -7.97 -50.98 -59.18
CA ALA A 276 -6.74 -51.12 -58.41
C ALA A 276 -5.74 -49.99 -58.70
N SER A 277 -5.69 -49.48 -59.94
CA SER A 277 -4.82 -48.36 -60.32
C SER A 277 -5.21 -47.04 -59.63
N VAL A 278 -6.51 -46.73 -59.60
CA VAL A 278 -7.05 -45.54 -58.92
C VAL A 278 -6.79 -45.61 -57.41
N LEU A 279 -7.03 -46.77 -56.80
CA LEU A 279 -6.80 -46.96 -55.37
C LEU A 279 -5.32 -46.86 -54.98
N GLN A 280 -4.40 -47.25 -55.87
CA GLN A 280 -2.95 -47.08 -55.66
C GLN A 280 -2.53 -45.60 -55.69
N GLU A 281 -3.14 -44.80 -56.56
CA GLU A 281 -2.88 -43.35 -56.62
C GLU A 281 -3.39 -42.66 -55.36
N GLU A 282 -4.62 -42.96 -54.93
CA GLU A 282 -5.20 -42.49 -53.66
C GLU A 282 -4.38 -42.91 -52.43
N LEU A 283 -3.86 -44.15 -52.41
CA LEU A 283 -2.97 -44.64 -51.35
C LEU A 283 -1.68 -43.82 -51.29
N SER A 284 -1.05 -43.55 -52.45
CA SER A 284 0.16 -42.74 -52.51
C SER A 284 -0.07 -41.30 -52.03
N GLU A 285 -1.22 -40.72 -52.36
CA GLU A 285 -1.62 -39.41 -51.85
C GLU A 285 -1.76 -39.41 -50.32
N LYS A 286 -2.44 -40.42 -49.75
CA LYS A 286 -2.62 -40.52 -48.29
C LYS A 286 -1.32 -40.79 -47.55
N GLU A 287 -0.40 -41.57 -48.11
CA GLU A 287 0.95 -41.76 -47.56
C GLU A 287 1.75 -40.44 -47.55
N ARG A 288 1.63 -39.61 -48.59
CA ARG A 288 2.24 -38.27 -48.61
C ARG A 288 1.61 -37.33 -47.59
N GLU A 289 0.28 -37.36 -47.46
CA GLU A 289 -0.45 -36.59 -46.44
C GLU A 289 0.01 -36.97 -45.02
N LEU A 290 0.23 -38.26 -44.75
CA LEU A 290 0.73 -38.75 -43.46
C LEU A 290 2.12 -38.19 -43.13
N VAL A 291 3.07 -38.27 -44.07
CA VAL A 291 4.43 -37.74 -43.88
C VAL A 291 4.39 -36.24 -43.63
N PHE A 292 3.56 -35.51 -44.39
CA PHE A 292 3.44 -34.07 -44.26
C PHE A 292 2.76 -33.66 -42.94
N ALA A 293 1.76 -34.40 -42.48
CA ALA A 293 1.13 -34.21 -41.18
C ALA A 293 2.13 -34.44 -40.03
N GLN A 294 2.94 -35.50 -40.10
CA GLN A 294 3.99 -35.78 -39.11
C GLN A 294 5.06 -34.67 -39.07
N GLN A 295 5.51 -34.20 -40.24
CA GLN A 295 6.48 -33.10 -40.32
C GLN A 295 5.92 -31.81 -39.71
N ARG A 296 4.70 -31.41 -40.09
CA ARG A 296 4.04 -30.22 -39.54
C ARG A 296 3.86 -30.29 -38.03
N ALA A 297 3.42 -31.44 -37.51
CA ALA A 297 3.25 -31.64 -36.08
C ALA A 297 4.61 -31.53 -35.35
N SER A 298 5.67 -32.15 -35.89
CA SER A 298 7.01 -32.08 -35.31
C SER A 298 7.60 -30.66 -35.33
N GLU A 299 7.44 -29.93 -36.44
CA GLU A 299 7.89 -28.55 -36.57
C GLU A 299 7.18 -27.62 -35.58
N ALA A 300 5.86 -27.77 -35.44
CA ALA A 300 5.08 -27.01 -34.48
C ALA A 300 5.50 -27.32 -33.04
N GLU A 301 5.64 -28.60 -32.67
CA GLU A 301 6.09 -29.01 -31.34
C GLU A 301 7.47 -28.42 -31.00
N ASN A 302 8.41 -28.51 -31.94
CA ASN A 302 9.77 -27.99 -31.78
C ASN A 302 9.77 -26.47 -31.59
N LYS A 303 8.91 -25.74 -32.30
CA LYS A 303 8.76 -24.28 -32.16
C LYS A 303 8.33 -23.90 -30.74
N TYR A 304 7.22 -24.45 -30.25
CA TYR A 304 6.71 -24.15 -28.90
C TYR A 304 7.68 -24.59 -27.80
N ARG A 305 8.34 -25.74 -27.98
CA ARG A 305 9.39 -26.21 -27.07
C ARG A 305 10.58 -25.26 -27.02
N ALA A 306 11.03 -24.74 -28.15
CA ALA A 306 12.12 -23.78 -28.22
C ALA A 306 11.76 -22.46 -27.52
N GLU A 307 10.59 -21.91 -27.80
CA GLU A 307 10.08 -20.69 -27.15
C GLU A 307 9.95 -20.87 -25.63
N ALA A 308 9.37 -21.98 -25.17
CA ALA A 308 9.27 -22.29 -23.75
C ALA A 308 10.64 -22.43 -23.06
N ASN A 309 11.63 -23.01 -23.74
CA ASN A 309 12.99 -23.14 -23.20
C ASN A 309 13.70 -21.78 -23.07
N ILE A 310 13.48 -20.85 -24.01
CA ILE A 310 14.00 -19.48 -23.93
C ILE A 310 13.43 -18.78 -22.69
N LEU A 311 12.12 -18.86 -22.49
CA LEU A 311 11.48 -18.24 -21.33
C LEU A 311 11.91 -18.92 -20.01
N LYS A 312 12.05 -20.25 -19.96
CA LYS A 312 12.60 -20.96 -18.79
C LYS A 312 14.01 -20.50 -18.44
N LYS A 313 14.86 -20.29 -19.45
CA LYS A 313 16.21 -19.74 -19.24
C LYS A 313 16.12 -18.34 -18.65
N ARG A 314 15.22 -17.50 -19.14
CA ARG A 314 15.02 -16.14 -18.62
C ARG A 314 14.52 -16.13 -17.17
N VAL A 315 13.61 -17.04 -16.81
CA VAL A 315 13.17 -17.24 -15.42
C VAL A 315 14.36 -17.59 -14.53
N LYS A 316 15.19 -18.54 -14.95
CA LYS A 316 16.37 -18.95 -14.20
C LYS A 316 17.38 -17.80 -14.03
N GLU A 317 17.61 -17.01 -15.08
CA GLU A 317 18.45 -15.81 -15.00
C GLU A 317 17.92 -14.79 -13.99
N LEU A 318 16.59 -14.56 -13.93
CA LEU A 318 15.98 -13.64 -12.96
C LEU A 318 15.95 -14.21 -11.54
N GLU A 319 15.83 -15.53 -11.36
CA GLU A 319 15.96 -16.18 -10.05
C GLU A 319 17.41 -16.11 -9.53
N GLU A 320 18.40 -16.14 -10.43
CA GLU A 320 19.83 -15.99 -10.10
C GLU A 320 20.26 -14.53 -9.92
N GLN A 321 19.68 -13.60 -10.69
CA GLN A 321 19.92 -12.16 -10.56
C GLN A 321 19.14 -11.58 -9.39
N LYS A 322 19.86 -11.06 -8.40
CA LYS A 322 19.24 -10.41 -7.23
C LYS A 322 18.67 -9.02 -7.51
N LEU A 323 18.93 -8.44 -8.69
CA LEU A 323 18.52 -7.07 -9.04
C LEU A 323 17.80 -7.03 -10.40
N PRO A 324 16.66 -6.32 -10.49
CA PRO A 324 15.94 -6.08 -11.73
C PRO A 324 16.70 -5.10 -12.64
N GLN A 325 16.20 -4.92 -13.87
CA GLN A 325 16.81 -4.02 -14.85
C GLN A 325 16.82 -2.55 -14.36
N PRO A 326 17.80 -1.73 -14.80
CA PRO A 326 17.92 -0.32 -14.40
C PRO A 326 16.65 0.53 -14.53
N GLU A 327 15.94 0.41 -15.64
CA GLU A 327 14.68 1.14 -15.93
C GLU A 327 13.56 0.79 -14.94
N VAL A 328 13.57 -0.44 -14.41
CA VAL A 328 12.62 -0.90 -13.39
C VAL A 328 13.02 -0.35 -12.03
N ILE A 329 14.32 -0.30 -11.72
CA ILE A 329 14.84 0.31 -10.49
C ILE A 329 14.49 1.79 -10.43
N GLU A 330 14.65 2.54 -11.54
CA GLU A 330 14.25 3.95 -11.64
C GLU A 330 12.78 4.15 -11.25
N LYS A 331 11.85 3.42 -11.88
CA LYS A 331 10.41 3.49 -11.56
C LYS A 331 10.09 3.09 -10.12
N ILE A 332 10.78 2.08 -9.59
CA ILE A 332 10.62 1.66 -8.19
C ILE A 332 11.10 2.77 -7.26
N VAL A 333 12.27 3.34 -7.55
CA VAL A 333 12.82 4.44 -6.78
C VAL A 333 11.87 5.62 -6.86
N GLU A 334 11.42 6.07 -8.04
CA GLU A 334 10.40 7.12 -8.15
C GLU A 334 9.16 6.82 -7.31
N LYS A 335 8.61 5.60 -7.38
CA LYS A 335 7.43 5.18 -6.61
C LYS A 335 7.63 5.27 -5.09
N VAL A 336 8.82 4.92 -4.60
CA VAL A 336 9.14 4.89 -3.16
C VAL A 336 9.66 6.25 -2.66
N VAL A 337 10.38 6.98 -3.52
CA VAL A 337 10.95 8.32 -3.29
C VAL A 337 9.90 9.40 -3.37
N TYR A 338 8.78 9.17 -4.06
CA TYR A 338 7.61 10.04 -4.03
C TYR A 338 7.12 10.18 -2.57
N ARG A 339 7.72 11.14 -1.85
CA ARG A 339 7.04 11.88 -0.81
C ARG A 339 5.86 12.48 -1.54
N ALA A 340 4.67 11.97 -1.21
CA ALA A 340 3.49 12.74 -1.42
C ALA A 340 3.80 14.16 -0.97
N ASP A 341 3.62 15.12 -1.87
CA ASP A 341 3.44 16.51 -1.48
C ASP A 341 2.59 16.46 -0.19
N PRO A 342 3.06 17.00 0.95
CA PRO A 342 2.36 16.85 2.22
C PRO A 342 0.87 17.20 2.10
N VAL A 343 0.53 18.09 1.17
CA VAL A 343 -0.83 18.45 0.77
C VAL A 343 -1.51 17.29 0.04
N LEU A 344 -0.92 16.77 -1.04
CA LEU A 344 -1.49 15.68 -1.84
C LEU A 344 -1.56 14.35 -1.06
N GLY A 345 -0.64 14.08 -0.15
CA GLY A 345 -0.63 12.89 0.71
C GLY A 345 -1.70 12.94 1.79
N ALA A 346 -1.91 14.12 2.38
CA ALA A 346 -3.05 14.36 3.25
C ALA A 346 -4.37 14.22 2.47
N GLU A 347 -4.45 14.75 1.25
CA GLU A 347 -5.64 14.62 0.38
C GLU A 347 -5.91 13.17 -0.05
N LEU A 348 -4.88 12.37 -0.32
CA LEU A 348 -5.03 10.96 -0.73
C LEU A 348 -5.44 10.08 0.43
N GLU A 349 -4.89 10.31 1.63
CA GLU A 349 -5.28 9.59 2.83
C GLU A 349 -6.67 10.03 3.31
N GLU A 350 -7.01 11.31 3.17
CA GLU A 350 -8.36 11.81 3.39
C GLU A 350 -9.35 11.21 2.37
N ALA A 351 -8.97 11.11 1.09
CA ALA A 351 -9.78 10.46 0.06
C ALA A 351 -9.96 8.96 0.31
N ARG A 352 -8.93 8.25 0.79
CA ARG A 352 -9.01 6.83 1.18
C ARG A 352 -9.90 6.64 2.40
N ASN A 353 -9.76 7.48 3.42
CA ASN A 353 -10.61 7.44 4.61
C ASN A 353 -12.06 7.77 4.27
N ARG A 354 -12.30 8.76 3.37
CA ARG A 354 -13.64 9.04 2.84
C ARG A 354 -14.19 7.87 2.03
N ALA A 355 -13.41 7.23 1.17
CA ALA A 355 -13.84 6.06 0.40
C ALA A 355 -14.15 4.85 1.29
N ALA A 356 -13.38 4.65 2.37
CA ALA A 356 -13.63 3.62 3.37
C ALA A 356 -14.92 3.89 4.16
N SER A 357 -15.15 5.14 4.60
CA SER A 357 -16.41 5.56 5.24
C SER A 357 -17.59 5.35 4.31
N LEU A 358 -17.50 5.81 3.06
CA LEU A 358 -18.54 5.63 2.04
C LEU A 358 -18.81 4.16 1.72
N SER A 359 -17.79 3.30 1.73
CA SER A 359 -17.99 1.86 1.53
C SER A 359 -18.64 1.19 2.74
N GLN A 360 -18.33 1.63 3.98
CA GLN A 360 -19.00 1.16 5.20
C GLN A 360 -20.46 1.62 5.24
N GLU A 361 -20.72 2.90 4.92
CA GLU A 361 -22.05 3.47 4.78
C GLU A 361 -22.84 2.73 3.70
N ARG A 362 -22.28 2.53 2.50
CA ARG A 362 -22.94 1.76 1.43
C ARG A 362 -23.33 0.35 1.89
N ASN A 363 -22.45 -0.35 2.60
CA ASN A 363 -22.74 -1.70 3.07
C ASN A 363 -23.84 -1.67 4.16
N PHE A 364 -23.80 -0.70 5.08
CA PHE A 364 -24.84 -0.46 6.07
C PHE A 364 -26.19 -0.12 5.41
N PHE A 365 -26.21 0.72 4.39
CA PHE A 365 -27.41 1.04 3.60
C PHE A 365 -27.92 -0.17 2.82
N GLN A 366 -27.05 -1.00 2.26
CA GLN A 366 -27.46 -2.24 1.58
C GLN A 366 -28.09 -3.26 2.54
N GLU A 367 -27.54 -3.41 3.75
CA GLU A 367 -28.14 -4.25 4.80
C GLU A 367 -29.48 -3.67 5.26
N ARG A 368 -29.55 -2.37 5.54
CA ARG A 368 -30.79 -1.70 5.94
C ARG A 368 -31.87 -1.72 4.85
N MET A 369 -31.51 -1.63 3.57
CA MET A 369 -32.43 -1.77 2.44
C MET A 369 -32.98 -3.20 2.32
N ARG A 370 -32.17 -4.22 2.62
CA ARG A 370 -32.66 -5.61 2.72
C ARG A 370 -33.62 -5.76 3.91
N ASP A 371 -33.27 -5.21 5.07
CA ASP A 371 -34.13 -5.26 6.25
C ASP A 371 -35.45 -4.50 6.02
N MET A 372 -35.42 -3.34 5.36
CA MET A 372 -36.62 -2.59 4.99
C MET A 372 -37.45 -3.28 3.91
N ALA A 373 -36.84 -3.97 2.94
CA ALA A 373 -37.57 -4.78 1.97
C ALA A 373 -38.32 -5.93 2.68
N THR A 374 -37.66 -6.63 3.61
CA THR A 374 -38.30 -7.70 4.39
C THR A 374 -39.38 -7.18 5.36
N ASP A 375 -39.20 -5.99 5.95
CA ASP A 375 -40.21 -5.36 6.81
C ASP A 375 -41.37 -4.77 6.00
N GLY A 376 -41.11 -4.32 4.77
CA GLY A 376 -42.12 -3.92 3.78
C GLY A 376 -43.02 -5.09 3.37
N GLU A 377 -42.42 -6.24 3.04
CA GLU A 377 -43.16 -7.48 2.77
C GLU A 377 -44.02 -7.91 3.97
N ARG A 378 -43.47 -7.83 5.20
CA ARG A 378 -44.25 -8.12 6.43
C ARG A 378 -45.42 -7.16 6.65
N LYS A 379 -45.23 -5.88 6.32
CA LYS A 379 -46.29 -4.86 6.43
C LYS A 379 -47.35 -5.04 5.35
N GLU A 380 -47.00 -5.44 4.13
CA GLU A 380 -47.97 -5.77 3.08
C GLU A 380 -48.82 -6.99 3.44
N VAL A 381 -48.22 -8.03 4.03
CA VAL A 381 -48.97 -9.19 4.55
C VAL A 381 -49.96 -8.75 5.63
N LYS A 382 -49.51 -7.97 6.62
CA LYS A 382 -50.41 -7.41 7.66
C LYS A 382 -51.49 -6.49 7.08
N LEU A 383 -51.17 -5.71 6.04
CA LEU A 383 -52.13 -4.85 5.37
C LEU A 383 -53.21 -5.68 4.67
N ARG A 384 -52.84 -6.82 4.08
CA ARG A 384 -53.79 -7.75 3.45
C ARG A 384 -54.70 -8.39 4.50
N GLU A 385 -54.14 -8.87 5.61
CA GLU A 385 -54.92 -9.40 6.74
C GLU A 385 -55.87 -8.36 7.34
N LEU A 386 -55.41 -7.11 7.50
CA LEU A 386 -56.25 -6.01 8.00
C LEU A 386 -57.36 -5.65 7.01
N LYS A 387 -57.10 -5.65 5.70
CA LYS A 387 -58.13 -5.44 4.67
C LYS A 387 -59.20 -6.52 4.70
N GLU A 388 -58.82 -7.79 4.78
CA GLU A 388 -59.77 -8.91 4.91
C GLU A 388 -60.64 -8.78 6.16
N ARG A 389 -60.06 -8.31 7.27
CA ARG A 389 -60.77 -8.11 8.53
C ARG A 389 -61.72 -6.91 8.49
N VAL A 390 -61.37 -5.86 7.76
CA VAL A 390 -62.27 -4.74 7.47
C VAL A 390 -63.46 -5.22 6.64
N GLU A 391 -63.23 -5.99 5.58
CA GLU A 391 -64.33 -6.55 4.76
C GLU A 391 -65.24 -7.47 5.57
N GLU A 392 -64.71 -8.27 6.49
CA GLU A 392 -65.52 -9.11 7.38
C GLU A 392 -66.41 -8.26 8.31
N LEU A 393 -65.84 -7.19 8.87
CA LEU A 393 -66.58 -6.27 9.75
C LEU A 393 -67.66 -5.51 8.97
N GLU A 394 -67.40 -5.07 7.75
CA GLU A 394 -68.39 -4.45 6.87
C GLU A 394 -69.55 -5.39 6.55
N ARG A 395 -69.26 -6.67 6.24
CA ARG A 395 -70.30 -7.69 6.04
C ARG A 395 -71.14 -7.90 7.31
N ARG A 396 -70.51 -7.93 8.49
CA ARG A 396 -71.21 -8.03 9.78
C ARG A 396 -72.07 -6.79 10.06
N GLU A 397 -71.56 -5.60 9.75
CA GLU A 397 -72.31 -4.35 9.87
C GLU A 397 -73.53 -4.36 8.94
N GLU A 398 -73.41 -4.85 7.71
CA GLU A 398 -74.53 -4.97 6.78
C GLU A 398 -75.60 -5.95 7.28
N ILE A 399 -75.18 -7.07 7.89
CA ILE A 399 -76.07 -8.03 8.56
C ILE A 399 -76.78 -7.37 9.76
N LEU A 400 -76.04 -6.59 10.57
CA LEU A 400 -76.58 -5.85 11.70
C LEU A 400 -77.53 -4.72 11.26
N LYS A 401 -77.24 -4.02 10.16
CA LYS A 401 -78.15 -3.04 9.56
C LYS A 401 -79.46 -3.69 9.11
N LYS A 402 -79.38 -4.85 8.45
CA LYS A 402 -80.56 -5.65 8.05
C LYS A 402 -81.38 -6.15 9.25
N SER A 403 -80.75 -6.40 10.39
CA SER A 403 -81.45 -6.79 11.63
C SER A 403 -82.03 -5.59 12.40
N LEU A 404 -81.38 -4.42 12.34
CA LEU A 404 -81.85 -3.14 12.90
C LEU A 404 -83.04 -2.54 12.14
N THR A 405 -83.11 -2.68 10.81
CA THR A 405 -84.28 -2.28 10.01
C THR A 405 -85.55 -3.09 10.33
N ARG A 406 -85.44 -4.19 11.11
CA ARG A 406 -86.57 -5.04 11.50
C ARG A 406 -87.20 -4.71 12.86
N LYS A 407 -86.70 -3.72 13.62
CA LYS A 407 -87.33 -3.27 14.86
C LYS A 407 -87.31 -1.74 14.98
N GLU A 408 -88.28 -1.12 14.32
CA GLU A 408 -88.74 0.23 14.66
C GLU A 408 -89.40 0.22 16.04
N ASN A 409 -88.85 1.02 16.96
CA ASN A 409 -89.55 1.88 17.94
C ASN A 409 -88.65 2.13 19.17
N ARG A 410 -88.18 3.38 19.30
CA ARG A 410 -87.63 3.97 20.55
C ARG A 410 -88.68 4.92 21.14
N PRO A 411 -88.74 5.16 22.47
CA PRO A 411 -87.93 6.21 23.15
C PRO A 411 -87.50 5.78 24.58
N LYS A 412 -86.61 6.41 25.38
CA LYS A 412 -85.97 7.74 25.46
C LYS A 412 -84.80 7.63 26.48
N SER A 413 -83.77 8.47 26.29
CA SER A 413 -82.57 8.71 27.15
C SER A 413 -81.61 7.53 27.30
N ASP A 414 -80.49 7.56 26.58
CA ASP A 414 -79.50 6.49 26.58
C ASP A 414 -78.18 6.98 27.21
N PRO A 415 -77.63 6.33 28.26
CA PRO A 415 -76.32 6.63 28.84
C PRO A 415 -75.17 6.67 27.81
N ALA A 416 -75.39 6.13 26.61
CA ALA A 416 -74.53 6.30 25.45
C ALA A 416 -74.24 7.77 25.07
N GLN A 417 -75.13 8.75 25.37
CA GLN A 417 -74.87 10.16 25.03
C GLN A 417 -73.85 10.84 25.96
N GLU A 418 -73.82 10.50 27.25
CA GLU A 418 -72.81 11.02 28.19
C GLU A 418 -71.45 10.36 27.98
N GLU A 419 -71.44 9.05 27.70
CA GLU A 419 -70.23 8.32 27.34
C GLU A 419 -69.63 8.82 26.02
N MET A 420 -70.49 9.18 25.05
CA MET A 420 -70.07 9.77 23.77
C MET A 420 -69.50 11.19 23.92
N MET A 421 -70.03 12.03 24.81
CA MET A 421 -69.46 13.35 25.11
C MET A 421 -68.11 13.26 25.84
N SER A 422 -67.94 12.27 26.72
CA SER A 422 -66.67 11.96 27.38
C SER A 422 -65.62 11.49 26.37
N LEU A 423 -66.00 10.64 25.42
CA LEU A 423 -65.12 10.18 24.34
C LEU A 423 -64.75 11.31 23.37
N MET A 424 -65.67 12.21 23.03
CA MET A 424 -65.36 13.39 22.21
C MET A 424 -64.38 14.34 22.91
N LYS A 425 -64.51 14.53 24.23
CA LYS A 425 -63.59 15.37 25.01
C LYS A 425 -62.17 14.77 25.03
N LYS A 426 -62.05 13.46 25.29
CA LYS A 426 -60.78 12.74 25.26
C LYS A 426 -60.14 12.71 23.87
N ALA A 427 -60.93 12.58 22.81
CA ALA A 427 -60.44 12.64 21.44
C ALA A 427 -59.90 14.04 21.09
N ARG A 428 -60.52 15.10 21.62
CA ARG A 428 -60.07 16.49 21.43
C ARG A 428 -58.79 16.79 22.20
N GLU A 429 -58.67 16.31 23.44
CA GLU A 429 -57.46 16.42 24.27
C GLU A 429 -56.29 15.66 23.62
N ALA A 430 -56.51 14.42 23.16
CA ALA A 430 -55.49 13.65 22.46
C ALA A 430 -55.02 14.29 21.14
N ALA A 431 -55.91 14.99 20.43
CA ALA A 431 -55.57 15.71 19.22
C ALA A 431 -54.71 16.97 19.50
N ILE A 432 -54.94 17.65 20.61
CA ILE A 432 -54.15 18.80 21.05
C ILE A 432 -52.74 18.34 21.48
N ASP A 433 -52.65 17.29 22.29
CA ASP A 433 -51.37 16.72 22.73
C ASP A 433 -50.51 16.25 21.55
N LEU A 434 -51.13 15.63 20.55
CA LEU A 434 -50.46 15.19 19.32
C LEU A 434 -49.94 16.39 18.50
N SER A 435 -50.73 17.46 18.40
CA SER A 435 -50.34 18.70 17.71
C SER A 435 -49.17 19.40 18.39
N GLU A 436 -49.13 19.42 19.73
CA GLU A 436 -48.03 20.01 20.50
C GLU A 436 -46.74 19.20 20.40
N THR A 437 -46.81 17.86 20.50
CA THR A 437 -45.64 16.99 20.33
C THR A 437 -45.06 17.04 18.92
N LEU A 438 -45.91 17.18 17.89
CA LEU A 438 -45.48 17.37 16.51
C LEU A 438 -44.83 18.74 16.28
N SER A 439 -45.34 19.82 16.89
CA SER A 439 -44.71 21.14 16.83
C SER A 439 -43.31 21.15 17.48
N LEU A 440 -43.14 20.44 18.60
CA LEU A 440 -41.84 20.26 19.25
C LEU A 440 -40.86 19.45 18.39
N MET A 441 -41.33 18.39 17.72
CA MET A 441 -40.52 17.64 16.76
C MET A 441 -40.12 18.52 15.57
N LEU A 442 -41.05 19.28 14.98
CA LEU A 442 -40.77 20.19 13.87
C LEU A 442 -39.74 21.26 14.25
N GLN A 443 -39.83 21.84 15.44
CA GLN A 443 -38.82 22.78 15.92
C GLN A 443 -37.44 22.13 16.08
N LYS A 444 -37.39 20.89 16.60
CA LYS A 444 -36.14 20.13 16.77
C LYS A 444 -35.49 19.83 15.42
N TYR A 445 -36.27 19.30 14.46
CA TYR A 445 -35.77 19.00 13.12
C TYR A 445 -35.41 20.26 12.33
N SER A 446 -36.12 21.39 12.49
CA SER A 446 -35.74 22.65 11.83
C SER A 446 -34.39 23.18 12.32
N LYS A 447 -34.06 23.01 13.61
CA LYS A 447 -32.76 23.39 14.18
C LYS A 447 -31.64 22.49 13.69
N GLU A 448 -31.90 21.19 13.55
CA GLU A 448 -30.96 20.22 12.99
C GLU A 448 -30.71 20.48 11.49
N ILE A 449 -31.74 20.86 10.72
CA ILE A 449 -31.62 21.25 9.30
C ILE A 449 -30.82 22.55 9.13
N LEU A 450 -31.03 23.55 9.98
CA LEU A 450 -30.26 24.80 10.00
C LEU A 450 -28.78 24.58 10.38
N PHE A 451 -28.51 23.60 11.23
CA PHE A 451 -27.15 23.20 11.63
C PHE A 451 -26.40 22.49 10.48
N ILE A 452 -27.11 21.71 9.67
CA ILE A 452 -26.55 20.97 8.52
C ILE A 452 -26.27 21.92 7.34
N THR A 453 -27.21 22.82 7.02
CA THR A 453 -27.08 23.77 5.88
C THR A 453 -25.93 24.78 6.00
N GLN A 454 -25.32 24.94 7.18
CA GLN A 454 -24.15 25.81 7.38
C GLN A 454 -22.81 25.13 7.02
N ARG A 455 -22.77 23.81 6.79
CA ARG A 455 -21.56 23.08 6.35
C ARG A 455 -21.72 22.65 4.90
N LYS A 456 -21.13 23.38 3.95
CA LYS A 456 -21.21 23.07 2.52
C LYS A 456 -20.33 21.88 2.12
N THR A 457 -20.88 20.66 2.00
CA THR A 457 -20.22 19.55 1.27
C THR A 457 -21.21 18.53 0.69
N ALA A 458 -20.86 17.88 -0.44
CA ALA A 458 -21.73 17.02 -1.26
C ALA A 458 -22.41 15.79 -0.59
N SER A 459 -22.12 15.51 0.68
CA SER A 459 -22.88 14.55 1.53
C SER A 459 -24.35 14.99 1.72
N ASP A 460 -24.63 16.28 1.53
CA ASP A 460 -25.92 16.93 1.85
C ASP A 460 -27.10 16.54 0.92
N LEU A 461 -26.86 15.83 -0.19
CA LEU A 461 -27.94 15.32 -1.03
C LEU A 461 -28.53 13.99 -0.51
N HIS A 462 -27.77 13.24 0.28
CA HIS A 462 -28.18 11.93 0.79
C HIS A 462 -29.17 12.05 1.96
N ASP A 463 -28.96 13.02 2.84
CA ASP A 463 -29.87 13.31 3.96
C ASP A 463 -31.18 13.99 3.51
N ALA A 464 -31.19 14.64 2.34
CA ALA A 464 -32.40 15.16 1.72
C ALA A 464 -33.38 14.04 1.29
N VAL A 465 -32.87 12.84 1.00
CA VAL A 465 -33.68 11.68 0.60
C VAL A 465 -34.40 11.07 1.81
N ASP A 466 -33.79 11.06 2.99
CA ASP A 466 -34.44 10.65 4.24
C ASP A 466 -35.52 11.67 4.70
N VAL A 467 -35.32 12.97 4.40
CA VAL A 467 -36.36 14.00 4.59
C VAL A 467 -37.55 13.77 3.63
N ILE A 468 -37.30 13.31 2.41
CA ILE A 468 -38.36 12.92 1.45
C ILE A 468 -39.05 11.61 1.88
N ALA A 469 -38.35 10.67 2.53
CA ALA A 469 -38.96 9.47 3.12
C ALA A 469 -39.90 9.78 4.30
N GLY A 470 -39.78 10.97 4.92
CA GLY A 470 -40.78 11.53 5.82
C GLY A 470 -42.12 11.87 5.15
N ALA A 471 -42.19 11.96 3.82
CA ALA A 471 -43.43 12.23 3.08
C ALA A 471 -44.45 11.08 3.18
N THR A 472 -44.00 9.83 3.38
CA THR A 472 -44.89 8.69 3.65
C THR A 472 -45.59 8.81 5.00
N SER A 473 -44.97 9.46 5.99
CA SER A 473 -45.59 9.79 7.28
C SER A 473 -46.59 10.94 7.15
N PHE A 474 -46.39 11.85 6.18
CA PHE A 474 -47.33 12.92 5.82
C PHE A 474 -48.58 12.40 5.10
N ASN A 475 -48.44 11.41 4.20
CA ASN A 475 -49.60 10.76 3.57
C ASN A 475 -50.44 9.98 4.60
N LEU A 476 -49.79 9.38 5.61
CA LEU A 476 -50.49 8.72 6.72
C LEU A 476 -51.21 9.75 7.61
N PHE A 477 -50.64 10.95 7.78
CA PHE A 477 -51.24 12.08 8.48
C PHE A 477 -52.43 12.70 7.73
N GLU A 478 -52.33 12.86 6.40
CA GLU A 478 -53.40 13.38 5.53
C GLU A 478 -54.59 12.42 5.52
N VAL A 479 -54.37 11.13 5.28
CA VAL A 479 -55.44 10.10 5.31
C VAL A 479 -56.07 9.98 6.70
N SER A 480 -55.27 10.10 7.78
CA SER A 480 -55.80 10.04 9.15
C SER A 480 -56.63 11.28 9.50
N LEU A 481 -56.21 12.48 9.06
CA LEU A 481 -56.98 13.72 9.24
C LEU A 481 -58.24 13.74 8.39
N GLU A 482 -58.19 13.28 7.14
CA GLU A 482 -59.36 13.13 6.27
C GLU A 482 -60.37 12.13 6.84
N THR A 483 -59.90 11.00 7.37
CA THR A 483 -60.76 10.00 8.03
C THR A 483 -61.39 10.56 9.31
N LEU A 484 -60.64 11.35 10.08
CA LEU A 484 -61.13 11.98 11.31
C LEU A 484 -62.14 13.09 11.01
N ALA A 485 -61.88 13.91 9.98
CA ALA A 485 -62.78 14.95 9.48
C ALA A 485 -64.06 14.35 8.87
N MET A 486 -63.95 13.27 8.11
CA MET A 486 -65.08 12.52 7.55
C MET A 486 -65.96 11.91 8.65
N ARG A 487 -65.35 11.30 9.68
CA ARG A 487 -66.08 10.79 10.85
C ARG A 487 -66.73 11.90 11.67
N MET A 488 -66.06 13.03 11.84
CA MET A 488 -66.67 14.21 12.46
C MET A 488 -67.85 14.73 11.62
N GLY A 489 -67.72 14.79 10.30
CA GLY A 489 -68.78 15.16 9.36
C GLY A 489 -70.01 14.25 9.43
N GLN A 490 -69.81 12.92 9.44
CA GLN A 490 -70.89 11.94 9.58
C GLN A 490 -71.58 11.99 10.95
N CYS A 491 -70.81 12.27 12.02
CA CYS A 491 -71.37 12.56 13.34
C CYS A 491 -72.19 13.87 13.36
N PHE A 492 -71.75 14.89 12.62
CA PHE A 492 -72.50 16.14 12.45
C PHE A 492 -73.76 15.95 11.59
N GLU A 493 -73.73 15.17 10.51
CA GLU A 493 -74.91 14.83 9.70
C GLU A 493 -75.95 14.02 10.51
N LEU A 494 -75.51 13.10 11.37
CA LEU A 494 -76.38 12.38 12.31
C LEU A 494 -77.01 13.31 13.36
N LEU A 495 -76.31 14.37 13.77
CA LEU A 495 -76.83 15.42 14.66
C LEU A 495 -77.78 16.38 13.91
N GLU A 496 -77.50 16.71 12.65
CA GLU A 496 -78.33 17.58 11.79
C GLU A 496 -79.60 16.88 11.28
N SER A 497 -79.59 15.55 11.12
CA SER A 497 -80.82 14.77 10.86
C SER A 497 -81.83 14.78 12.02
N LYS A 498 -81.49 15.42 13.15
CA LYS A 498 -82.39 15.78 14.26
C LYS A 498 -82.68 17.28 14.36
N LYS A 499 -82.56 18.04 13.27
CA LYS A 499 -83.31 19.29 13.08
C LYS A 499 -84.29 19.12 11.91
N PRO A 500 -85.53 19.62 12.06
CA PRO A 500 -86.61 19.38 11.11
C PRO A 500 -86.26 20.01 9.75
N ALA A 501 -86.63 19.33 8.67
CA ALA A 501 -86.56 19.86 7.32
C ALA A 501 -87.25 21.24 7.25
N LEU A 502 -86.54 22.24 6.70
CA LEU A 502 -87.08 23.56 6.40
C LEU A 502 -88.33 23.42 5.51
N ARG A 503 -89.50 23.79 6.04
CA ARG A 503 -90.64 24.18 5.20
C ARG A 503 -90.43 25.61 4.74
N VAL A 504 -90.00 25.78 3.50
CA VAL A 504 -90.34 26.97 2.71
C VAL A 504 -91.66 26.67 2.01
N LEU A 505 -92.71 27.45 2.30
CA LEU A 505 -93.64 28.01 1.31
C LEU A 505 -94.78 28.81 2.00
N LYS A 506 -94.78 30.12 1.69
CA LYS A 506 -95.90 31.09 1.56
C LYS A 506 -96.83 31.26 2.78
N GLY A 507 -97.01 32.43 3.39
CA GLY A 507 -97.09 33.78 2.84
C GLY A 507 -98.53 34.29 3.02
N GLY A 508 -98.75 35.12 4.04
CA GLY A 508 -99.84 36.11 4.10
C GLY A 508 -101.27 35.65 4.44
N GLU A 509 -101.79 36.26 5.52
CA GLU A 509 -103.21 36.61 5.76
C GLU A 509 -104.20 35.49 6.17
N LYS A 510 -104.63 35.45 7.44
CA LYS A 510 -105.73 36.20 8.09
C LYS A 510 -107.12 35.58 7.81
N ILE A 511 -107.79 35.20 8.92
CA ILE A 511 -109.20 35.48 9.29
C ILE A 511 -109.93 34.25 9.88
N ASP A 512 -110.31 34.46 11.14
CA ASP A 512 -111.51 34.06 11.89
C ASP A 512 -112.10 32.65 11.82
N GLY A 513 -112.28 32.12 13.04
CA GLY A 513 -113.64 31.85 13.51
C GLY A 513 -114.03 30.38 13.66
N LYS A 514 -114.04 29.92 14.92
CA LYS A 514 -115.10 29.14 15.63
C LYS A 514 -115.86 28.06 14.83
N GLU A 515 -116.14 26.84 15.31
CA GLU A 515 -116.27 26.27 16.66
C GLU A 515 -116.49 24.75 16.50
N LYS A 516 -115.82 23.93 17.34
CA LYS A 516 -116.20 22.66 18.02
C LYS A 516 -116.99 21.51 17.34
N PRO A 517 -116.96 20.28 17.90
CA PRO A 517 -116.20 19.79 19.05
C PRO A 517 -114.99 18.91 18.70
#